data_AF-A0A915KMG3-F1
#
_entry.id   AF-A0A915KMG3-F1
#
_cell.length_a   1.000
_cell.length_b   1.000
_cell.length_c   1.000
_cell.angle_alpha   90.00
_cell.angle_beta   90.00
_cell.angle_gamma   90.00
#
_symmetry.space_group_name_H-M   'P 1'
#
loop_
_entity.id
_entity.type
_entity.pdbx_description
1 polymer ?
#
loop_
_entity_poly.entity_id
_entity_poly.type
_entity_poly.pdbx_seq_one_letter_code
_entity_poly.pdbx_strand_id
1 'polypeptide(L)'
;MGLQDAVLRSKCPVDKLRSYLDCASNRKDNTPCCKSMGVLDKSRSICRPLCNPQGDDWPDTEDDARRLFPCLGQFTPVMRCHWASVEK
;
A
#
# COMPACT_ATOMS: atom_id res chain seq x y z
N MET A 1 -6.85 -1.38 -17.44
CA MET A 1 -5.64 -0.58 -17.11
C MET A 1 -5.39 -0.75 -15.62
N GLY A 2 -4.27 -1.36 -15.22
CA GLY A 2 -4.01 -1.67 -13.81
C GLY A 2 -3.50 -0.46 -13.02
N LEU A 3 -3.58 -0.51 -11.69
CA LEU A 3 -3.03 0.55 -10.82
C LEU A 3 -1.54 0.81 -11.09
N GLN A 4 -0.78 -0.25 -11.38
CA GLN A 4 0.63 -0.17 -11.73
C GLN A 4 0.90 0.73 -12.95
N ASP A 5 0.11 0.61 -14.02
CA ASP A 5 0.20 1.49 -15.20
C ASP A 5 -0.17 2.94 -14.87
N ALA A 6 -1.16 3.15 -14.00
CA ALA A 6 -1.60 4.48 -13.61
C ALA A 6 -0.54 5.22 -12.79
N VAL A 7 0.14 4.52 -11.87
CA VAL A 7 1.23 5.09 -11.08
C VAL A 7 2.47 5.31 -11.94
N LEU A 8 2.88 4.33 -12.76
CA LEU A 8 4.05 4.45 -13.66
C LEU A 8 3.93 5.60 -14.67
N ARG A 9 2.71 5.89 -15.13
CA ARG A 9 2.44 6.99 -16.06
C ARG A 9 2.16 8.33 -15.36
N SER A 10 2.44 8.43 -14.06
CA SER A 10 2.19 9.62 -13.22
C SER A 10 0.72 10.08 -13.22
N LYS A 11 -0.22 9.19 -13.57
CA LYS A 11 -1.67 9.50 -13.50
C LYS A 11 -2.21 9.38 -12.07
N CYS A 12 -1.53 8.61 -11.22
CA CYS A 12 -1.82 8.49 -9.79
C CYS A 12 -0.52 8.75 -9.00
N PRO A 13 -0.29 10.00 -8.55
CA PRO A 13 0.90 10.32 -7.76
C PRO A 13 0.85 9.60 -6.41
N VAL A 14 2.03 9.26 -5.89
CA VAL A 14 2.15 8.39 -4.70
C VAL A 14 1.58 9.04 -3.44
N ASP A 15 1.66 10.36 -3.32
CA ASP A 15 1.04 11.09 -2.22
C ASP A 15 -0.48 10.88 -2.15
N LYS A 16 -1.15 10.82 -3.32
CA LYS A 16 -2.58 10.49 -3.41
C LYS A 16 -2.85 9.03 -3.04
N LEU A 17 -1.93 8.13 -3.39
CA LEU A 17 -2.00 6.74 -2.96
C LEU A 17 -1.92 6.62 -1.42
N ARG A 18 -1.04 7.40 -0.76
CA ARG A 18 -0.96 7.46 0.71
C ARG A 18 -2.29 7.86 1.30
N SER A 19 -2.81 8.99 0.85
CA SER A 19 -4.05 9.57 1.36
C SER A 19 -5.25 8.63 1.16
N TYR A 20 -5.30 7.94 0.01
CA TYR A 20 -6.34 6.96 -0.28
C TYR A 20 -6.26 5.75 0.65
N LEU A 21 -5.07 5.16 0.84
CA LEU A 21 -4.87 4.01 1.72
C LEU A 21 -5.11 4.38 3.19
N ASP A 22 -4.69 5.58 3.60
CA ASP A 22 -4.93 6.09 4.94
C ASP A 22 -6.43 6.17 5.26
N CYS A 23 -7.21 6.73 4.34
CA CYS A 23 -8.67 6.77 4.43
C CYS A 23 -9.29 5.36 4.43
N ALA A 24 -8.87 4.50 3.49
CA ALA A 24 -9.36 3.14 3.39
C ALA A 24 -9.01 2.28 4.62
N SER A 25 -7.90 2.59 5.31
CA SER A 25 -7.48 1.88 6.52
C SER A 25 -8.25 2.29 7.77
N ASN A 26 -9.06 3.36 7.72
CA ASN A 26 -9.61 4.04 8.89
C ASN A 26 -8.55 4.30 9.98
N ARG A 27 -7.36 4.73 9.54
CA ARG A 27 -6.18 4.95 10.39
C ARG A 27 -5.74 3.72 11.22
N LYS A 28 -6.01 2.49 10.78
CA LYS A 28 -5.59 1.25 11.47
C LYS A 28 -4.33 0.64 10.83
N ASP A 29 -3.52 -0.04 11.66
CA ASP A 29 -2.38 -0.83 11.18
C ASP A 29 -2.87 -2.18 10.62
N ASN A 30 -2.81 -2.33 9.29
CA ASN A 30 -3.22 -3.57 8.60
C ASN A 30 -2.06 -4.53 8.33
N THR A 31 -0.87 -4.26 8.88
CA THR A 31 0.31 -5.15 8.81
C THR A 31 -0.02 -6.60 9.20
N PRO A 32 -0.79 -6.91 10.27
CA PRO A 32 -1.12 -8.29 10.62
C PRO A 32 -1.93 -9.00 9.53
N CYS A 33 -2.93 -8.33 8.94
CA CYS A 33 -3.71 -8.88 7.84
C CYS A 33 -2.83 -9.09 6.60
N CYS A 34 -2.00 -8.12 6.25
CA CYS A 34 -1.08 -8.24 5.12
C CYS A 34 -0.09 -9.40 5.26
N LYS A 35 0.40 -9.70 6.48
CA LYS A 35 1.22 -10.90 6.73
C LYS A 35 0.43 -12.18 6.49
N SER A 36 -0.80 -12.25 7.01
CA SER A 36 -1.68 -13.40 6.81
C SER A 36 -2.07 -13.63 5.34
N MET A 37 -2.18 -12.55 4.56
CA MET A 37 -2.49 -12.60 3.13
C MET A 37 -1.26 -12.85 2.23
N GLY A 38 -0.07 -12.99 2.82
CA GLY A 38 1.17 -13.16 2.07
C GLY A 38 1.51 -11.93 1.23
N VAL A 39 1.15 -10.73 1.67
CA VAL A 39 1.62 -9.47 1.07
C VAL A 39 3.00 -9.13 1.63
N LEU A 40 3.18 -9.36 2.94
CA LEU A 40 4.43 -9.11 3.67
C LEU A 40 5.11 -10.42 4.04
N ASP A 41 6.04 -10.83 3.17
CA ASP A 41 6.98 -11.93 3.41
C ASP A 41 8.42 -11.39 3.47
N LYS A 42 9.39 -12.27 3.79
CA LYS A 42 10.81 -11.91 3.89
C LYS A 42 11.35 -11.18 2.64
N SER A 43 10.83 -11.48 1.44
CA SER A 43 11.21 -10.84 0.18
C SER A 43 10.43 -9.55 -0.15
N ARG A 44 9.37 -9.24 0.60
CA ARG A 44 8.41 -8.15 0.32
C ARG A 44 8.22 -7.22 1.52
N SER A 45 9.19 -7.18 2.43
CA SER A 45 9.23 -6.22 3.53
C SER A 45 9.12 -4.76 3.04
N ILE A 46 9.61 -4.49 1.84
CA ILE A 46 9.47 -3.19 1.14
C ILE A 46 8.03 -2.76 0.91
N CYS A 47 7.05 -3.68 0.95
CA CYS A 47 5.64 -3.39 0.72
C CYS A 47 4.89 -2.94 1.98
N ARG A 48 5.55 -2.93 3.14
CA ARG A 48 4.96 -2.55 4.43
C ARG A 48 4.24 -1.20 4.42
N PRO A 49 4.72 -0.16 3.72
CA PRO A 49 4.03 1.13 3.69
C PRO A 49 2.62 1.05 3.10
N LEU A 50 2.36 0.12 2.17
CA LEU A 50 1.02 -0.06 1.60
C LEU A 50 0.04 -0.70 2.59
N CYS A 51 0.55 -1.41 3.60
CA CYS A 51 -0.25 -2.04 4.66
C CYS A 51 -0.43 -1.13 5.87
N ASN A 52 0.52 -0.23 6.12
CA ASN A 52 0.43 0.78 7.17
C ASN A 52 0.87 2.16 6.63
N PRO A 53 -0.02 2.91 5.96
CA PRO A 53 0.32 4.20 5.34
C PRO A 53 0.63 5.32 6.35
N GLN A 54 0.35 5.09 7.64
CA GLN A 54 0.70 5.98 8.75
C GLN A 54 2.05 5.66 9.37
N GLY A 55 2.67 4.54 9.01
CA GLY A 55 4.01 4.22 9.49
C GLY A 55 5.05 5.22 8.99
N ASP A 56 6.18 5.27 9.71
CA ASP A 56 7.34 6.10 9.37
C ASP A 56 8.08 5.62 8.10
N ASP A 57 7.69 4.47 7.55
CA ASP A 57 8.32 3.84 6.40
C ASP A 57 7.72 4.26 5.04
N TRP A 58 6.79 5.22 5.01
CA TRP A 58 6.26 5.77 3.76
C TRP A 58 7.32 6.59 3.00
N PRO A 59 7.49 6.41 1.67
CA PRO A 59 8.47 7.17 0.89
C PRO A 59 8.15 8.67 0.85
N ASP A 60 9.13 9.51 1.19
CA ASP A 60 9.01 10.97 1.16
C ASP A 60 9.08 11.58 -0.25
N THR A 61 9.76 10.90 -1.17
CA THR A 61 9.93 11.36 -2.56
C THR A 61 9.24 10.44 -3.56
N GLU A 62 8.90 10.99 -4.74
CA GLU A 62 8.37 10.18 -5.84
C GLU A 62 9.36 9.12 -6.32
N ASP A 63 10.68 9.38 -6.22
CA ASP A 63 11.69 8.41 -6.62
C ASP A 63 11.76 7.24 -5.63
N ASP A 64 11.75 7.52 -4.33
CA ASP A 64 11.65 6.50 -3.29
C ASP A 64 10.39 5.68 -3.44
N ALA A 65 9.28 6.29 -3.87
CA ALA A 65 8.03 5.60 -4.07
C ALA A 65 8.06 4.56 -5.18
N ARG A 66 8.99 4.67 -6.14
CA ARG A 66 9.18 3.66 -7.18
C ARG A 66 9.57 2.30 -6.59
N ARG A 67 10.17 2.27 -5.40
CA ARG A 67 10.47 1.02 -4.67
C ARG A 67 9.20 0.24 -4.30
N LEU A 68 8.04 0.88 -4.28
CA LEU A 68 6.75 0.24 -4.02
C LEU A 68 6.12 -0.37 -5.28
N PHE A 69 6.66 -0.12 -6.48
CA PHE A 69 6.08 -0.64 -7.73
C PHE A 69 5.99 -2.16 -7.79
N PRO A 70 6.97 -2.95 -7.31
CA PRO A 70 6.84 -4.40 -7.23
C PRO A 70 5.67 -4.85 -6.35
N CYS A 71 5.26 -4.01 -5.39
CA CYS A 71 4.16 -4.29 -4.47
C CYS A 71 2.77 -4.02 -5.08
N LEU A 72 2.68 -3.30 -6.19
CA LEU A 72 1.39 -2.98 -6.82
C LEU A 72 0.69 -4.22 -7.38
N GLY A 73 1.42 -5.31 -7.67
CA GLY A 73 0.83 -6.62 -7.97
C GLY A 73 0.05 -7.23 -6.79
N GLN A 74 0.29 -6.74 -5.57
CA GLN A 74 -0.40 -7.14 -4.35
C GLN A 74 -1.47 -6.12 -3.92
N PHE A 75 -1.84 -5.18 -4.79
CA PHE A 75 -2.78 -4.13 -4.41
C PHE A 75 -4.17 -4.67 -4.01
N THR A 76 -4.68 -5.67 -4.72
CA THR A 76 -5.97 -6.32 -4.39
C THR A 76 -5.99 -6.92 -2.98
N PRO A 77 -5.03 -7.78 -2.56
CA PRO A 77 -5.00 -8.27 -1.19
C PRO A 77 -4.75 -7.17 -0.15
N VAL A 78 -3.95 -6.15 -0.46
CA VAL A 78 -3.80 -4.96 0.42
C VAL A 78 -5.15 -4.27 0.65
N MET A 79 -5.91 -4.00 -0.40
CA MET A 79 -7.20 -3.33 -0.29
C MET A 79 -8.25 -4.15 0.47
N ARG A 80 -8.23 -5.48 0.35
CA ARG A 80 -9.08 -6.35 1.18
C ARG A 80 -8.81 -6.16 2.67
N CYS A 81 -7.54 -6.05 3.06
CA CYS A 81 -7.17 -5.80 4.45
C CYS A 81 -7.63 -4.42 4.93
N HIS A 82 -7.54 -3.38 4.08
CA HIS A 82 -8.03 -2.05 4.41
C HIS A 82 -9.55 -2.03 4.62
N TRP A 83 -10.32 -2.61 3.70
CA TRP A 83 -11.78 -2.64 3.82
C TRP A 83 -12.28 -3.46 5.01
N ALA A 84 -11.63 -4.59 5.33
CA ALA A 84 -11.96 -5.37 6.52
C ALA A 84 -11.80 -4.58 7.83
N SER A 85 -10.95 -3.54 7.82
CA SER A 85 -10.73 -2.63 8.94
C SER A 85 -11.77 -1.51 9.05
N VAL A 86 -12.57 -1.27 8.00
CA VAL A 86 -13.70 -0.32 8.00
C VAL A 86 -14.99 -1.00 8.46
N GLU A 87 -15.15 -2.30 8.19
CA GLU A 87 -16.34 -3.09 8.56
C GLU A 87 -16.37 -3.51 10.06
N LYS A 88 -15.40 -3.08 10.86
CA LYS A 88 -15.28 -3.35 12.31
C LYS A 88 -14.99 -2.09 13.11
#